data_AF-A0A7V1FAD7-F1
#
_entry.id   AF-A0A7V1FAD7-F1
#
_cell.length_a   1.000
_cell.length_b   1.000
_cell.length_c   1.000
_cell.angle_alpha   90.00
_cell.angle_beta   90.00
_cell.angle_gamma   90.00
#
_symmetry.space_group_name_H-M   'P 1'
#
loop_
_entity.id
_entity.type
_entity.pdbx_description
1 polymer ?
#
loop_
_entity_poly.entity_id
_entity_poly.type
_entity_poly.pdbx_seq_one_letter_code
_entity_poly.pdbx_strand_id
1 'polypeptide(L)' 'MVWFYLLSGLFLGWSLGANNAGNIFGTAVATKMVRFKMAALIGSIFIVLGAVFDG' A
#
# COMPACT_ATOMS: atom_id res chain seq x y z
N MET A 1 5.30 -23.36 13.81
CA MET A 1 3.88 -23.17 13.42
C MET A 1 3.47 -21.71 13.27
N VAL A 2 3.67 -20.81 14.25
CA VAL A 2 3.16 -19.41 14.20
C VAL A 2 3.70 -18.58 13.03
N TRP A 3 4.97 -18.76 12.64
CA TRP A 3 5.58 -18.02 11.53
C TRP A 3 4.87 -18.19 10.17
N PHE A 4 4.24 -19.34 9.92
CA PHE A 4 3.48 -19.57 8.68
C PHE A 4 2.19 -18.74 8.62
N TYR A 5 1.53 -18.54 9.76
CA TYR A 5 0.33 -17.70 9.82
C TYR A 5 0.69 -16.21 9.67
N LEU A 6 1.80 -15.77 10.24
CA LEU A 6 2.29 -14.40 10.05
C LEU A 6 2.60 -14.08 8.58
N LEU A 7 3.17 -15.05 7.84
CA LEU A 7 3.41 -14.92 6.40
C LEU A 7 2.10 -14.73 5.62
N SER A 8 1.02 -15.43 5.97
CA SER A 8 -0.28 -15.25 5.33
C SER A 8 -0.90 -13.86 5.58
N GLY A 9 -0.79 -13.35 6.81
CA GLY A 9 -1.25 -12.01 7.16
C GLY A 9 -0.47 -10.90 6.45
N LEU A 10 0.87 -11.04 6.42
CA LEU A 10 1.74 -10.14 5.66
C LEU A 10 1.44 -10.16 4.16
N PHE A 11 1.22 -11.35 3.60
CA PHE A 11 0.90 -11.50 2.17
C PHE A 11 -0.44 -10.89 1.80
N LEU A 12 -1.46 -11.09 2.64
CA LEU A 12 -2.79 -10.48 2.46
C LEU A 12 -2.72 -8.95 2.60
N GLY A 13 -2.05 -8.44 3.63
CA GLY A 13 -1.87 -7.00 3.83
C GLY A 13 -1.10 -6.34 2.67
N TRP A 14 -0.06 -7.00 2.17
CA TRP A 14 0.70 -6.50 1.01
C TRP A 14 -0.13 -6.49 -0.27
N SER A 15 -0.86 -7.57 -0.54
CA SER A 15 -1.71 -7.68 -1.74
C SER A 15 -2.85 -6.66 -1.72
N LEU A 16 -3.49 -6.48 -0.56
CA LEU A 16 -4.57 -5.50 -0.37
C LEU A 16 -4.05 -4.07 -0.52
N GLY A 17 -2.95 -3.74 0.18
CA GLY A 17 -2.33 -2.42 0.10
C GLY A 17 -1.86 -2.07 -1.32
N ALA A 18 -1.25 -3.02 -2.03
CA ALA A 18 -0.79 -2.82 -3.41
C ALA A 18 -1.96 -2.60 -4.38
N ASN A 19 -3.08 -3.32 -4.21
CA ASN A 19 -4.28 -3.16 -5.04
C ASN A 19 -4.88 -1.75 -4.88
N ASN A 20 -5.12 -1.33 -3.64
CA ASN A 20 -5.69 -0.01 -3.34
C ASN A 20 -4.75 1.13 -3.74
N ALA A 21 -3.43 1.00 -3.50
CA ALA A 21 -2.45 1.98 -3.92
C ALA A 21 -2.42 2.14 -5.45
N GLY A 22 -2.55 1.04 -6.20
CA GLY A 22 -2.67 1.06 -7.66
C GLY A 22 -3.96 1.75 -8.13
N ASN A 23 -5.08 1.57 -7.44
CA ASN A 23 -6.35 2.19 -7.83
C ASN A 23 -6.37 3.71 -7.59
N ILE A 24 -5.75 4.17 -6.49
CA ILE A 24 -5.71 5.59 -6.11
C ILE A 24 -4.64 6.35 -6.90
N PHE A 25 -3.42 5.80 -6.95
CA PHE A 25 -2.29 6.49 -7.57
C PHE A 25 -2.05 6.10 -9.03
N GLY A 26 -2.64 5.00 -9.52
CA GLY A 26 -2.41 4.51 -10.88
C GLY A 26 -2.83 5.50 -11.95
N THR A 27 -3.99 6.14 -11.82
CA THR A 27 -4.46 7.18 -12.75
C THR A 27 -3.60 8.44 -12.66
N ALA A 28 -3.21 8.85 -11.45
CA ALA A 28 -2.34 10.01 -11.21
C ALA A 28 -0.91 9.82 -11.75
N VAL A 29 -0.38 8.58 -11.70
CA VAL A 29 0.92 8.22 -12.27
C VAL A 29 0.84 8.07 -13.80
N ALA A 30 -0.22 7.42 -14.32
CA ALA A 30 -0.42 7.21 -15.75
C ALA A 30 -0.60 8.54 -16.53
N THR A 31 -1.28 9.51 -15.93
CA THR A 31 -1.48 10.86 -16.49
C THR A 31 -0.28 11.78 -16.29
N LYS A 32 0.83 11.28 -15.71
CA LYS A 32 2.05 12.04 -15.36
C LYS A 32 1.81 13.20 -14.38
N MET A 33 0.70 13.22 -13.65
CA MET A 33 0.47 14.21 -12.60
C MET A 33 1.41 14.01 -11.41
N VAL A 34 1.77 12.76 -11.09
CA VAL A 34 2.65 12.43 -9.96
C VAL A 34 3.69 11.38 -10.39
N ARG A 35 4.97 11.59 -10.03
CA ARG A 35 6.02 10.57 -10.27
C ARG A 35 5.76 9.35 -9.39
N PHE A 36 5.96 8.15 -9.95
CA PHE A 36 5.81 6.88 -9.24
C PHE A 36 6.54 6.85 -7.88
N LYS A 37 7.76 7.39 -7.82
CA LYS A 37 8.53 7.52 -6.56
C LYS A 37 7.80 8.35 -5.50
N MET A 38 7.17 9.46 -5.90
CA MET A 38 6.45 10.34 -4.98
C MET A 38 5.15 9.67 -4.50
N ALA A 39 4.42 9.04 -5.42
CA ALA A 39 3.20 8.30 -5.12
C ALA A 39 3.46 7.12 -4.18
N ALA A 40 4.54 6.37 -4.40
CA ALA A 40 4.95 5.27 -3.52
C ALA A 40 5.35 5.76 -2.12
N LEU A 41 6.07 6.90 -2.04
CA LEU A 41 6.48 7.49 -0.76
C LEU A 41 5.26 7.92 0.05
N ILE A 42 4.40 8.76 -0.53
CA ILE A 42 3.19 9.29 0.11
C ILE A 42 2.23 8.14 0.45
N GLY A 43 2.02 7.21 -0.48
CA GLY A 43 1.18 6.04 -0.27
C GLY A 43 1.67 5.17 0.89
N SER A 44 2.98 4.90 0.99
CA SER A 44 3.52 4.10 2.10
C SER A 44 3.32 4.76 3.46
N ILE A 45 3.52 6.08 3.55
CA ILE A 45 3.38 6.83 4.80
C ILE A 45 1.92 6.84 5.26
N PHE A 46 0.99 7.16 4.35
CA PHE A 46 -0.43 7.25 4.69
C PHE A 46 -1.05 5.88 4.97
N ILE A 47 -0.66 4.84 4.24
CA ILE A 47 -1.13 3.47 4.49
C ILE A 47 -0.66 2.97 5.87
N VAL A 48 0.61 3.21 6.23
CA VAL A 48 1.14 2.83 7.56
C VAL A 48 0.47 3.64 8.66
N LEU A 49 0.29 4.94 8.48
CA LEU A 49 -0.42 5.78 9.47
C LEU A 49 -1.86 5.31 9.66
N GLY A 50 -2.61 5.09 8.57
CA GLY A 50 -3.98 4.58 8.64
C GLY A 50 -4.07 3.23 9.37
N ALA A 51 -3.15 2.31 9.05
CA ALA A 51 -3.09 1.00 9.71
C ALA A 51 -2.73 1.06 11.20
N VAL A 52 -2.07 2.13 11.67
CA VAL A 52 -1.69 2.30 13.09
C VAL A 52 -2.78 3.02 13.89
N PHE A 53 -3.44 4.02 13.29
CA PHE A 53 -4.40 4.86 14.00
C PHE A 53 -5.85 4.37 13.94
N ASP A 54 -6.23 3.71 12.85
CA ASP A 54 -7.62 3.31 12.56
C ASP A 54 -7.73 1.82 12.18
N GLY A 55 -6.63 1.07 12.33
CA GLY A 55 -6.49 -0.34 11.94
C GLY A 55 -7.29 -1.31 12.79
#